data_AF-A0A529P036-F1
#
_entry.id   AF-A0A529P036-F1
#
_cell.length_a   1.000
_cell.length_b   1.000
_cell.length_c   1.000
_cell.angle_alpha   90.00
_cell.angle_beta   90.00
_cell.angle_gamma   90.00
#
_symmetry.space_group_name_H-M   'P 1'
#
loop_
_entity.id
_entity.type
_entity.pdbx_description
1 polymer ?
#
loop_
_entity_poly.entity_id
_entity_poly.type
_entity_poly.pdbx_seq_one_letter_code
_entity_poly.pdbx_strand_id
1 'polypeptide(L)'
;MRREAVLGALTAINLVLLAGMGLTQILPAKAQDSPGILRGSGLQIVDSQGRVRSSISVLPAKAGEAETVLFRLIAENGQPSVKISATTASAGLSF
;
A
#
# COMPACT_ATOMS: atom_id res chain seq x y z
N MET A 1 49.44 23.17 -12.89
CA MET A 1 49.37 21.70 -12.91
C MET A 1 48.49 21.08 -11.80
N ARG A 2 48.79 21.22 -10.50
CA ARG A 2 48.04 20.48 -9.44
C ARG A 2 46.56 20.91 -9.28
N ARG A 3 46.25 22.21 -9.44
CA ARG A 3 44.87 22.74 -9.34
C ARG A 3 44.01 22.39 -10.56
N GLU A 4 44.61 22.40 -11.75
CA GLU A 4 43.93 22.05 -13.01
C GLU A 4 43.55 20.56 -13.02
N ALA A 5 44.42 19.69 -12.50
CA ALA A 5 44.11 18.27 -12.33
C ALA A 5 42.95 18.03 -11.35
N VAL A 6 42.87 18.80 -10.26
CA VAL A 6 41.77 18.72 -9.28
C VAL A 6 40.45 19.20 -9.88
N LEU A 7 40.47 20.31 -10.61
CA LEU A 7 39.29 20.81 -11.32
C LEU A 7 38.82 19.82 -12.39
N GLY A 8 39.74 19.26 -13.18
CA GLY A 8 39.43 18.24 -14.16
C GLY A 8 38.81 16.98 -13.54
N ALA A 9 39.34 16.54 -12.39
CA ALA A 9 38.78 15.40 -11.65
C ALA A 9 37.35 15.70 -11.15
N LEU A 10 37.10 16.88 -10.59
CA LEU A 10 35.75 17.28 -10.14
C LEU A 10 34.76 17.35 -11.30
N THR A 11 35.17 17.89 -12.45
CA THR A 11 34.31 17.95 -13.64
C THR A 11 33.98 16.56 -14.16
N ALA A 12 34.95 15.64 -14.19
CA ALA A 12 34.71 14.26 -14.59
C ALA A 12 33.73 13.54 -13.65
N ILE A 13 33.89 13.73 -12.33
CA ILE A 13 32.97 13.19 -11.32
C ILE A 13 31.54 13.73 -11.52
N ASN A 14 31.40 15.05 -11.72
CA ASN A 14 30.10 15.67 -11.95
C ASN A 14 29.43 15.16 -13.22
N LEU A 15 30.18 14.92 -14.30
CA LEU A 15 29.64 14.34 -15.53
C LEU A 15 29.18 12.89 -15.34
N VAL A 16 29.93 12.07 -14.59
CA VAL A 16 29.53 10.69 -14.28
C VAL A 16 28.25 10.67 -13.46
N LEU A 17 28.15 11.53 -12.44
CA LEU A 17 26.95 11.66 -11.62
C LEU A 17 25.75 12.14 -12.45
N LEU A 18 25.94 13.14 -13.30
CA LEU A 18 24.89 13.67 -14.17
C LEU A 18 24.40 12.61 -15.17
N ALA A 19 25.31 11.88 -15.80
CA ALA A 19 24.97 10.80 -16.72
C ALA A 19 24.26 9.65 -16.02
N GLY A 20 24.72 9.26 -14.82
CA GLY A 20 24.09 8.23 -14.00
C GLY A 20 22.67 8.59 -13.59
N MET A 21 22.46 9.79 -13.05
CA MET A 21 21.13 10.27 -12.64
C MET A 21 20.19 10.43 -13.85
N GLY A 22 20.68 10.96 -14.97
CA GLY A 22 19.92 11.06 -16.21
C GLY A 22 19.46 9.68 -16.70
N LEU A 23 20.35 8.69 -16.73
CA LEU A 23 19.99 7.33 -17.13
C LEU A 23 18.92 6.71 -16.21
N THR A 24 19.00 6.93 -14.89
CA THR A 24 17.98 6.43 -13.94
C THR A 24 16.59 7.03 -14.13
N GLN A 25 16.49 8.26 -14.67
CA GLN A 25 15.21 8.92 -14.91
C GLN A 25 14.60 8.59 -16.28
N ILE A 26 15.42 8.16 -17.24
CA ILE A 26 14.98 7.79 -18.61
C ILE A 26 14.64 6.30 -18.70
N LEU A 27 15.07 5.48 -17.73
CA LEU A 27 14.61 4.10 -17.61
C LEU A 27 13.07 4.14 -17.44
N PRO A 28 12.30 3.51 -18.35
CA PRO A 28 10.86 3.43 -18.20
C PRO A 28 10.57 2.80 -16.85
N ALA A 29 9.68 3.42 -16.08
CA ALA A 29 9.20 2.85 -14.83
C ALA A 29 8.80 1.41 -15.13
N LYS A 30 9.55 0.45 -14.58
CA LYS A 30 9.14 -0.96 -14.56
C LYS A 30 7.81 -0.94 -13.84
N ALA A 31 6.71 -1.08 -14.59
CA ALA A 31 5.42 -1.35 -14.00
C ALA A 31 5.66 -2.58 -13.12
N GLN A 32 5.67 -2.37 -11.80
CA GLN A 32 5.65 -3.46 -10.86
C GLN A 32 4.44 -4.30 -11.26
N ASP A 33 4.67 -5.59 -11.54
CA ASP A 33 3.65 -6.56 -11.88
C ASP A 33 2.35 -6.20 -11.15
N SER A 34 1.27 -6.06 -11.93
CA SER A 34 -0.09 -5.78 -11.43
C SER A 34 -0.24 -6.39 -10.05
N PRO A 35 -0.50 -5.59 -8.99
CA PRO A 35 -0.37 -6.08 -7.62
C PRO A 35 -1.16 -7.38 -7.51
N GLY A 36 -0.43 -8.47 -7.30
CA GLY A 36 -1.00 -9.80 -7.19
C GLY A 36 -2.09 -9.79 -6.12
N ILE A 37 -3.01 -10.75 -6.20
CA ILE A 37 -4.08 -10.90 -5.20
C ILE A 37 -3.44 -10.87 -3.81
N LEU A 38 -3.78 -9.85 -3.01
CA LEU A 38 -3.36 -9.75 -1.62
C LEU A 38 -4.07 -10.85 -0.84
N ARG A 39 -3.32 -11.89 -0.45
CA ARG A 39 -3.83 -13.01 0.35
C ARG A 39 -3.46 -12.81 1.81
N GLY A 40 -4.48 -12.63 2.64
CA GLY A 40 -4.34 -12.50 4.09
C GLY A 40 -5.68 -12.69 4.78
N SER A 41 -5.65 -12.91 6.09
CA SER A 41 -6.86 -13.02 6.93
C SER A 41 -7.44 -11.65 7.32
N GLY A 42 -6.73 -10.57 7.00
CA GLY A 42 -7.20 -9.21 7.22
C GLY A 42 -6.51 -8.19 6.31
N LEU A 43 -7.24 -7.12 5.99
CA LEU A 43 -6.76 -5.96 5.25
C LEU A 43 -7.37 -4.70 5.88
N GLN A 44 -6.57 -3.65 6.03
CA GLN A 44 -7.04 -2.36 6.51
C GLN A 44 -6.55 -1.25 5.59
N ILE A 45 -7.44 -0.29 5.32
CA ILE A 45 -7.06 0.98 4.71
C ILE A 45 -6.98 2.00 5.85
N VAL A 46 -5.84 2.67 5.97
CA VAL A 46 -5.59 3.72 6.98
C VAL A 46 -5.40 5.07 6.30
N ASP A 47 -5.86 6.15 6.94
CA ASP A 47 -5.63 7.51 6.45
C ASP A 47 -4.27 8.08 6.90
N SER A 48 -3.97 9.30 6.46
CA SER A 48 -2.74 10.03 6.81
C SER A 48 -2.57 10.31 8.30
N GLN A 49 -3.65 10.21 9.09
CA GLN A 49 -3.63 10.39 10.54
C GLN A 49 -3.55 9.03 11.29
N GLY A 50 -3.44 7.92 10.55
CA GLY A 50 -3.39 6.56 11.10
C GLY A 50 -4.74 5.98 11.49
N ARG A 51 -5.86 6.61 11.10
CA ARG A 51 -7.21 6.11 11.40
C ARG A 51 -7.64 5.08 10.36
N VAL A 52 -8.23 3.98 10.81
CA VAL A 52 -8.76 2.95 9.91
C VAL A 52 -10.02 3.48 9.19
N ARG A 53 -10.01 3.47 7.86
CA ARG A 53 -11.09 3.90 6.96
C ARG A 53 -11.89 2.73 6.42
N SER A 54 -11.27 1.56 6.32
CA SER A 54 -11.97 0.32 6.03
C SER A 54 -11.22 -0.89 6.58
N SER A 55 -11.94 -1.97 6.84
CA SER A 55 -11.36 -3.24 7.28
C SER A 55 -12.07 -4.42 6.62
N ILE A 56 -11.30 -5.34 6.04
CA ILE A 56 -11.74 -6.69 5.67
C ILE A 56 -11.12 -7.64 6.69
N SER A 57 -11.91 -8.49 7.34
CA SER A 57 -11.42 -9.41 8.36
C SER A 57 -12.22 -10.70 8.39
N VAL A 58 -11.55 -11.82 8.61
CA VAL A 58 -12.18 -13.11 8.93
C VAL A 58 -12.32 -13.23 10.44
N LEU A 59 -13.56 -13.30 10.93
CA LEU A 59 -13.86 -13.53 12.34
C LEU A 59 -14.04 -15.04 12.56
N PRO A 60 -13.29 -15.64 13.52
CA PRO A 60 -13.36 -17.07 13.76
C PRO A 60 -14.75 -17.47 14.27
N ALA A 61 -15.16 -18.68 13.90
CA ALA A 61 -16.35 -19.32 14.44
C ALA A 61 -16.27 -19.41 15.97
N LYS A 62 -17.35 -19.01 16.65
CA LYS A 62 -17.58 -19.33 18.07
C LYS A 62 -18.42 -20.60 18.18
N ALA A 63 -18.48 -21.21 19.36
CA ALA A 63 -19.19 -22.48 19.53
C ALA A 63 -20.66 -22.37 19.08
N GLY A 64 -21.01 -23.07 17.99
CA GLY A 64 -22.34 -23.04 17.39
C GLY A 64 -22.57 -21.95 16.31
N GLU A 65 -21.58 -21.10 16.03
CA GLU A 65 -21.64 -20.05 15.01
C GLU A 65 -20.71 -20.36 13.82
N ALA A 66 -21.02 -19.81 12.66
CA ALA A 66 -20.17 -19.93 11.47
C ALA A 66 -19.06 -18.86 11.47
N GLU A 67 -17.96 -19.15 10.76
CA GLU A 67 -16.96 -18.14 10.42
C GLU A 67 -17.63 -16.99 9.65
N THR A 68 -17.23 -15.75 9.95
CA THR A 68 -17.80 -14.56 9.32
C THR A 68 -16.73 -13.75 8.62
N VAL A 69 -16.88 -13.56 7.31
CA VAL A 69 -16.13 -12.57 6.56
C VAL A 69 -16.83 -11.22 6.71
N LEU A 70 -16.10 -10.24 7.23
CA LEU A 70 -16.63 -8.92 7.56
C LEU A 70 -15.87 -7.83 6.82
N PHE A 71 -16.59 -7.02 6.04
CA PHE A 71 -16.10 -5.78 5.47
C PHE A 71 -16.79 -4.58 6.12
N ARG A 72 -16.01 -3.61 6.60
CA ARG A 72 -16.51 -2.37 7.21
C ARG A 72 -15.92 -1.16 6.50
N LEU A 73 -16.77 -0.18 6.20
CA LEU A 73 -16.38 1.19 5.87
C LEU A 73 -16.61 2.07 7.10
N ILE A 74 -15.62 2.89 7.43
CA ILE A 74 -15.62 3.71 8.65
C ILE A 74 -15.53 5.17 8.22
N ALA A 75 -16.54 5.97 8.61
CA ALA A 75 -16.58 7.40 8.32
C ALA A 75 -15.53 8.17 9.13
N GLU A 76 -15.28 9.44 8.80
CA GLU A 76 -14.24 10.27 9.48
C GLU A 76 -14.46 10.42 10.98
N ASN A 77 -15.71 10.30 11.41
CA ASN A 77 -16.12 10.33 12.81
C ASN A 77 -15.91 8.98 13.54
N GLY A 78 -15.37 7.95 12.87
CA GLY A 78 -15.11 6.63 13.47
C GLY A 78 -16.32 5.70 13.55
N GLN A 79 -17.51 6.12 13.11
CA GLN A 79 -18.66 5.22 13.04
C GLN A 79 -18.60 4.37 11.76
N PRO A 80 -18.88 3.05 11.84
CA PRO A 80 -19.05 2.23 10.65
C PRO A 80 -20.26 2.75 9.86
N SER A 81 -20.02 3.25 8.65
CA SER A 81 -21.06 3.77 7.76
C SER A 81 -21.62 2.72 6.81
N VAL A 82 -20.88 1.62 6.60
CA VAL A 82 -21.35 0.46 5.85
C VAL A 82 -20.70 -0.77 6.45
N LYS A 83 -21.49 -1.83 6.64
CA LYS A 83 -21.03 -3.14 7.05
C LYS A 83 -21.59 -4.18 6.10
N ILE A 84 -20.70 -5.00 5.55
CA ILE A 84 -21.04 -6.17 4.74
C ILE A 84 -20.53 -7.39 5.47
N SER A 85 -21.40 -8.34 5.77
CA SER A 85 -21.02 -9.60 6.41
C SER A 85 -21.51 -10.78 5.60
N ALA A 86 -20.69 -11.82 5.52
CA ALA A 86 -21.06 -13.10 4.95
C ALA A 86 -20.61 -14.23 5.86
N THR A 87 -21.48 -15.23 6.01
CA THR A 87 -21.24 -16.50 6.68
C THR A 87 -21.62 -17.62 5.73
N THR A 88 -21.45 -18.87 6.15
CA THR A 88 -21.93 -20.02 5.38
C THR A 88 -23.46 -20.07 5.25
N ALA A 89 -24.20 -19.49 6.21
CA ALA A 89 -25.65 -19.56 6.27
C ALA A 89 -26.36 -18.30 5.75
N SER A 90 -25.68 -17.15 5.75
CA SER A 90 -26.31 -15.85 5.45
C SER A 90 -25.32 -14.78 5.00
N ALA A 91 -25.83 -13.76 4.31
CA ALA A 91 -25.12 -12.53 4.01
C ALA A 91 -26.00 -11.31 4.33
N GLY A 92 -25.38 -10.17 4.66
CA GLY A 92 -26.08 -8.95 5.03
C GLY A 92 -25.29 -7.69 4.74
N LEU A 93 -26.02 -6.61 4.50
CA LEU A 93 -25.54 -5.24 4.28
C LEU A 93 -26.29 -4.31 5.26
N SER A 94 -25.57 -3.52 6.03
CA SER A 94 -26.14 -2.46 6.87
C SER A 94 -25.40 -1.14 6.67
N PHE A 95 -26.09 -0.03 6.91
CA PHE A 95 -25.60 1.34 6.79
C PHE A 95 -25.61 2.04 8.16
#